data_AF-A0A1F6DCB7-F1
#
_entry.id   AF-A0A1F6DCB7-F1
#
_cell.length_a   1.000
_cell.length_b   1.000
_cell.length_c   1.000
_cell.angle_alpha   90.00
_cell.angle_beta   90.00
_cell.angle_gamma   90.00
#
_symmetry.space_group_name_H-M   'P 1'
#
loop_
_entity.id
_entity.type
_entity.pdbx_description
1 polymer ?
#
loop_
_entity_poly.entity_id
_entity_poly.type
_entity_poly.pdbx_seq_one_letter_code
_entity_poly.pdbx_strand_id
1 'polypeptide(L)'
;MKKTIATLAGFTPAFALAATLPGTGLVKAGEGYAALFLNFVNGVLVPVLFAVIFLTFAWGVYQVWVKGANDADAKKKGGSLILNSVIGAVVILSFWGLVNFISGGLGLTDTGVQNVPKVPTINVN
;
A
#
# COMPACT_ATOMS: atom_id res chain seq x y z
N MET A 1 15.13 9.16 -36.14
CA MET A 1 14.70 9.61 -34.80
C MET A 1 13.16 9.63 -34.67
N LYS A 2 12.45 8.54 -35.00
CA LYS A 2 10.96 8.49 -34.94
C LYS A 2 10.41 7.33 -34.12
N LYS A 3 11.26 6.40 -33.68
CA LYS A 3 10.88 5.15 -33.00
C LYS A 3 11.01 5.21 -31.47
N THR A 4 11.51 6.32 -30.93
CA THR A 4 11.72 6.54 -29.48
C THR A 4 10.54 7.25 -28.81
N ILE A 5 9.66 7.91 -29.59
CA ILE A 5 8.44 8.55 -29.06
C ILE A 5 7.33 7.51 -28.84
N ALA A 6 7.26 6.47 -29.68
CA ALA A 6 6.25 5.43 -29.56
C ALA A 6 6.43 4.55 -28.30
N THR A 7 7.66 4.35 -27.83
CA THR A 7 7.94 3.59 -26.61
C THR A 7 7.60 4.35 -25.32
N LEU A 8 7.57 5.69 -25.36
CA LEU A 8 7.11 6.52 -24.25
C LEU A 8 5.58 6.51 -24.15
N ALA A 9 4.88 6.40 -25.29
CA ALA A 9 3.42 6.25 -25.36
C ALA A 9 2.92 4.84 -24.97
N GLY A 10 3.81 3.84 -24.94
CA GLY A 10 3.51 2.53 -24.37
C GLY A 10 3.58 2.50 -22.83
N PHE A 11 4.27 3.48 -22.23
CA PHE A 11 4.37 3.66 -20.77
C PHE A 11 3.41 4.71 -20.20
N THR A 12 2.83 5.58 -21.05
CA THR A 12 1.75 6.50 -20.62
C THR A 12 0.52 5.80 -20.04
N PRO A 13 0.04 4.63 -20.52
CA PRO A 13 -1.09 3.97 -19.87
C PRO A 13 -0.72 3.43 -18.48
N ALA A 14 0.52 3.03 -18.21
CA ALA A 14 0.91 2.56 -16.87
C ALA A 14 0.88 3.68 -15.82
N PHE A 15 1.23 4.91 -16.21
CA PHE A 15 1.11 6.09 -15.35
C PHE A 15 -0.33 6.65 -15.29
N ALA A 16 -1.11 6.56 -16.37
CA ALA A 16 -2.51 6.95 -16.37
C ALA A 16 -3.39 5.97 -15.54
N LEU A 17 -3.07 4.67 -15.57
CA LEU A 17 -3.72 3.66 -14.75
C LEU A 17 -3.34 3.76 -13.25
N ALA A 18 -2.24 4.43 -12.91
CA ALA A 18 -1.96 4.80 -11.53
C ALA A 18 -2.82 5.99 -11.05
N ALA A 19 -3.24 6.87 -11.97
CA ALA A 19 -4.10 8.01 -11.66
C ALA A 19 -5.58 7.62 -11.59
N THR A 20 -6.00 6.57 -12.30
CA THR A 20 -7.39 6.11 -12.31
C THR A 20 -7.50 4.72 -11.68
N LEU A 21 -7.34 4.62 -10.36
CA LEU A 21 -7.85 3.44 -9.65
C LEU A 21 -9.39 3.55 -9.59
N PRO A 22 -10.13 2.62 -10.21
CA PRO A 22 -11.59 2.60 -10.09
C PRO A 22 -11.94 2.27 -8.63
N GLY A 23 -12.49 3.26 -7.92
CA GLY A 23 -12.87 3.14 -6.52
C GLY A 23 -12.38 4.28 -5.61
N THR A 24 -11.45 5.13 -6.07
CA THR A 24 -10.99 6.29 -5.28
C THR A 24 -11.45 7.58 -5.94
N GLY A 25 -12.55 8.13 -5.44
CA GLY A 25 -13.09 9.44 -5.82
C GLY A 25 -12.19 10.60 -5.40
N LEU A 26 -11.00 10.70 -5.99
CA LEU A 26 -10.16 11.88 -5.93
C LEU A 26 -10.45 12.61 -7.23
N VAL A 27 -11.22 13.69 -7.26
CA VAL A 27 -10.81 14.98 -6.73
C VAL A 27 -12.08 15.79 -6.41
N LYS A 28 -12.38 15.99 -5.12
CA LYS A 28 -12.99 17.27 -4.76
C LYS A 28 -11.88 18.30 -4.92
N ALA A 29 -12.06 19.22 -5.87
CA ALA A 29 -11.15 20.33 -6.08
C ALA A 29 -11.08 21.17 -4.78
N GLY A 30 -10.12 20.87 -3.90
CA GLY A 30 -10.02 21.48 -2.57
C GLY A 30 -9.26 20.70 -1.51
N GLU A 31 -8.93 19.42 -1.71
CA GLU A 31 -8.21 18.64 -0.68
C GLU A 31 -6.68 18.88 -0.76
N GLY A 32 -6.08 19.30 0.35
CA GLY A 32 -4.66 19.71 0.42
C GLY A 32 -3.66 18.57 0.15
N TYR A 33 -2.39 18.94 -0.05
CA TYR A 33 -1.27 18.02 -0.39
C TYR A 33 -1.15 16.80 0.53
N ALA A 34 -1.54 16.93 1.80
CA ALA A 34 -1.53 15.84 2.78
C ALA A 34 -2.52 14.70 2.41
N ALA A 35 -3.71 15.02 1.91
CA ALA A 35 -4.70 14.02 1.52
C ALA A 35 -4.24 13.25 0.27
N LEU A 36 -3.63 13.94 -0.70
CA LEU A 36 -3.04 13.29 -1.88
C LEU A 36 -1.92 12.32 -1.49
N PHE A 37 -1.03 12.74 -0.58
CA PHE A 37 0.05 11.89 -0.08
C PHE A 37 -0.48 10.64 0.62
N LEU A 38 -1.44 10.79 1.54
CA LEU A 38 -2.00 9.67 2.29
C LEU A 38 -2.74 8.68 1.38
N ASN A 39 -3.49 9.17 0.39
CA ASN A 39 -4.16 8.33 -0.60
C ASN A 39 -3.17 7.55 -1.46
N PHE A 40 -2.09 8.18 -1.92
CA PHE A 40 -1.05 7.51 -2.69
C PHE A 40 -0.33 6.44 -1.86
N VAL A 41 0.03 6.77 -0.62
CA VAL A 41 0.74 5.84 0.27
C VAL A 41 -0.12 4.62 0.59
N ASN A 42 -1.37 4.82 1.02
CA ASN A 42 -2.25 3.71 1.39
C ASN A 42 -2.80 2.96 0.16
N GLY A 43 -3.08 3.64 -0.94
CA GLY A 43 -3.70 3.04 -2.13
C GLY A 43 -2.71 2.35 -3.07
N VAL A 44 -1.45 2.79 -3.11
CA VAL A 44 -0.46 2.30 -4.08
C VAL A 44 0.81 1.81 -3.39
N LEU A 45 1.44 2.65 -2.56
CA LEU A 45 2.76 2.35 -2.03
C LEU A 45 2.76 1.11 -1.12
N VAL A 46 1.84 1.05 -0.15
CA VAL A 46 1.74 -0.07 0.79
C VAL A 46 1.42 -1.40 0.07
N PRO A 47 0.41 -1.48 -0.81
CA PRO A 47 0.14 -2.71 -1.57
C PRO A 47 1.34 -3.17 -2.42
N VAL A 48 2.05 -2.25 -3.07
CA VAL A 48 3.21 -2.58 -3.91
C VAL A 48 4.37 -3.11 -3.06
N LEU A 49 4.67 -2.47 -1.92
CA LEU A 49 5.69 -2.97 -0.98
C LEU A 49 5.38 -4.38 -0.48
N PHE A 50 4.12 -4.63 -0.09
CA PHE A 50 3.68 -5.97 0.31
C PHE A 50 3.82 -6.98 -0.83
N ALA A 51 3.48 -6.60 -2.06
CA ALA A 51 3.63 -7.47 -3.22
C ALA A 51 5.09 -7.84 -3.47
N VAL A 52 6.02 -6.89 -3.37
CA VAL A 52 7.46 -7.16 -3.53
C VAL A 52 7.98 -8.07 -2.42
N ILE A 53 7.63 -7.81 -1.16
CA ILE A 53 8.03 -8.65 -0.02
C ILE A 53 7.48 -10.07 -0.16
N PHE A 54 6.22 -10.21 -0.57
CA PHE A 54 5.61 -11.52 -0.81
C PHE A 54 6.32 -12.26 -1.95
N LEU A 55 6.71 -11.55 -3.01
CA LEU A 55 7.44 -12.13 -4.13
C LEU A 55 8.85 -12.59 -3.73
N THR A 56 9.59 -11.78 -2.95
CA THR A 56 10.92 -12.18 -2.45
C THR A 56 10.84 -13.31 -1.43
N PHE A 57 9.78 -13.35 -0.63
CA PHE A 57 9.50 -14.45 0.29
C PHE A 57 9.25 -15.75 -0.48
N ALA A 58 8.34 -15.72 -1.47
CA ALA A 58 8.04 -16.88 -2.32
C ALA A 58 9.28 -17.37 -3.08
N TRP A 59 10.11 -16.45 -3.58
CA TRP A 59 11.39 -16.79 -4.22
C TRP A 59 12.38 -17.43 -3.24
N GLY A 60 12.45 -16.93 -2.01
CA GLY A 60 13.26 -17.52 -0.94
C GLY A 60 12.83 -18.96 -0.64
N VAL A 61 11.52 -19.21 -0.52
CA VAL A 61 10.95 -20.56 -0.33
C VAL A 61 11.31 -21.45 -1.52
N TYR A 62 11.10 -20.99 -2.75
CA TYR A 62 11.49 -21.72 -3.95
C TYR A 62 12.98 -22.10 -3.94
N GLN A 63 13.86 -21.18 -3.54
CA GLN A 63 15.30 -21.43 -3.52
C GLN A 63 15.70 -22.46 -2.46
N VAL A 64 15.09 -22.44 -1.27
CA VAL A 64 15.35 -23.41 -0.20
C VAL A 64 14.80 -24.80 -0.53
N TRP A 65 13.57 -24.87 -1.05
CA TRP A 65 12.83 -26.12 -1.21
C TRP A 65 13.08 -26.80 -2.56
N VAL A 66 13.25 -26.04 -3.64
CA VAL A 66 13.46 -26.60 -4.99
C VAL A 66 14.95 -26.76 -5.29
N LYS A 67 15.76 -25.72 -5.10
CA LYS A 67 17.21 -25.78 -5.40
C LYS A 67 18.04 -26.30 -4.22
N GLY A 68 17.57 -26.11 -3.00
CA GLY A 68 18.27 -26.51 -1.79
C GLY A 68 18.30 -28.03 -1.52
N ALA A 69 17.60 -28.85 -2.30
CA ALA A 69 17.65 -30.30 -2.16
C ALA A 69 19.03 -30.90 -2.51
N ASN A 70 19.77 -30.27 -3.42
CA ASN A 70 21.07 -30.74 -3.92
C ASN A 70 22.25 -29.80 -3.59
N ASP A 71 22.00 -28.65 -2.95
CA ASP A 71 23.02 -27.62 -2.74
C ASP A 71 22.79 -26.85 -1.43
N ALA A 72 23.77 -26.94 -0.52
CA ALA A 72 23.74 -26.28 0.79
C ALA A 72 23.82 -24.75 0.69
N ASP A 73 24.48 -24.22 -0.33
CA ASP A 73 24.60 -22.78 -0.55
C ASP A 73 23.26 -22.18 -1.01
N ALA A 74 22.50 -22.92 -1.81
CA ALA A 74 21.16 -22.53 -2.21
C ALA A 74 20.19 -22.45 -1.02
N LYS A 75 20.28 -23.40 -0.06
CA LYS A 75 19.53 -23.33 1.21
C LYS A 75 19.88 -22.11 2.04
N LYS A 76 21.18 -21.83 2.21
CA LYS A 76 21.63 -20.67 3.00
C LYS A 76 21.17 -19.35 2.38
N LYS A 77 21.29 -19.22 1.05
CA LYS A 77 20.89 -18.01 0.33
C LYS A 77 19.37 -17.81 0.33
N GLY A 78 18.60 -18.87 0.10
CA GLY A 78 17.14 -18.83 0.17
C GLY A 78 16.63 -18.51 1.58
N GLY A 79 17.24 -19.10 2.62
CA GLY A 79 16.92 -18.81 4.02
C GLY A 79 17.16 -17.35 4.39
N SER A 80 18.27 -16.76 3.92
CA SER A 80 18.54 -15.33 4.11
C SER A 80 17.53 -14.44 3.39
N LEU A 81 17.06 -14.82 2.20
CA LEU A 81 16.01 -14.08 1.49
C LEU A 81 14.66 -14.13 2.22
N ILE A 82 14.29 -15.29 2.77
CA ILE A 82 13.09 -15.42 3.60
C ILE A 82 13.20 -14.52 4.82
N LEU A 83 14.32 -14.58 5.54
CA LEU A 83 14.55 -13.76 6.74
C LEU A 83 14.44 -12.26 6.42
N ASN A 84 15.08 -11.80 5.34
CA ASN A 84 15.02 -10.40 4.93
C ASN A 84 13.60 -9.96 4.54
N SER A 85 12.81 -10.85 3.95
CA SER A 85 11.41 -10.58 3.61
C SER A 85 10.54 -10.46 4.86
N VAL A 86 10.75 -11.34 5.85
CA VAL A 86 10.04 -11.28 7.14
C VAL A 86 10.38 -9.98 7.88
N ILE A 87 11.67 -9.59 7.91
CA ILE A 87 12.08 -8.31 8.50
C ILE A 87 11.38 -7.15 7.79
N GLY A 88 11.34 -7.16 6.46
CA GLY A 88 10.62 -6.15 5.67
C GLY A 88 9.14 -6.07 6.02
N ALA A 89 8.47 -7.22 6.18
CA ALA A 89 7.06 -7.27 6.56
C ALA A 89 6.82 -6.69 7.96
N VAL A 90 7.67 -7.05 8.93
CA VAL A 90 7.57 -6.55 10.32
C VAL A 90 7.75 -5.04 10.38
N VAL A 91 8.67 -4.48 9.59
CA VAL A 91 8.87 -3.01 9.54
C VAL A 91 7.61 -2.30 9.07
N ILE A 92 7.00 -2.75 7.96
CA ILE A 92 5.77 -2.13 7.44
C ILE A 92 4.61 -2.27 8.44
N LEU A 93 4.45 -3.45 9.02
CA LEU A 93 3.43 -3.70 10.05
C LEU A 93 3.66 -2.84 11.30
N SER A 94 4.90 -2.59 11.69
CA SER A 94 5.25 -1.74 12.83
C SER A 94 4.82 -0.29 12.60
N PHE A 95 5.06 0.26 11.42
CA PHE A 95 4.58 1.61 11.09
C PHE A 95 3.04 1.70 11.10
N TRP A 96 2.35 0.71 10.54
CA TRP A 96 0.89 0.70 10.52
C TRP A 96 0.29 0.48 11.91
N GLY A 97 0.89 -0.42 12.70
CA GLY A 97 0.53 -0.68 14.09
C GLY A 97 0.72 0.55 14.97
N LEU A 98 1.81 1.30 14.78
CA LEU A 98 2.08 2.54 15.50
C LEU A 98 1.08 3.64 15.12
N VAL A 99 0.79 3.81 13.83
CA VAL A 99 -0.22 4.77 13.36
C VAL A 99 -1.57 4.45 13.99
N ASN A 100 -2.00 3.19 13.93
CA ASN A 100 -3.27 2.77 14.51
C ASN A 100 -3.29 2.91 16.04
N PHE A 101 -2.18 2.62 16.71
CA PHE A 101 -2.05 2.78 18.16
C PHE A 101 -2.20 4.25 18.59
N ILE A 102 -1.52 5.17 17.90
CA ILE A 102 -1.62 6.60 18.17
C ILE A 102 -3.02 7.13 17.80
N SER A 103 -3.54 6.78 16.63
CA SER A 103 -4.86 7.20 16.18
C SER A 103 -5.98 6.69 17.10
N GLY A 104 -5.86 5.46 17.61
CA GLY A 104 -6.78 4.90 18.61
C GLY A 104 -6.66 5.57 19.97
N GLY A 105 -5.43 5.79 20.45
CA GLY A 105 -5.18 6.46 21.73
C GLY A 105 -5.64 7.92 21.77
N LEU A 106 -5.63 8.61 20.62
CA LEU A 106 -6.08 9.99 20.48
C LEU A 106 -7.55 10.13 20.04
N GLY A 107 -8.28 9.02 19.86
CA GLY A 107 -9.68 9.04 19.43
C GLY A 107 -9.89 9.58 18.00
N LEU A 108 -8.85 9.54 17.15
CA LEU A 108 -8.87 10.02 15.76
C LEU A 108 -9.40 8.97 14.78
N THR A 109 -9.88 7.83 15.29
CA THR A 109 -10.41 6.72 14.50
C THR A 109 -11.87 6.92 14.10
N ASP A 110 -12.58 7.85 14.73
CA ASP A 110 -13.98 8.15 14.44
C ASP A 110 -14.11 9.13 13.27
N THR A 111 -14.31 8.56 12.08
CA THR A 111 -14.89 9.28 10.94
C THR A 111 -16.39 9.49 11.18
N GLY A 112 -16.71 10.45 12.04
CA GLY A 112 -18.06 10.95 12.19
C GLY A 112 -18.35 11.37 13.61
N VAL A 113 -18.67 12.65 13.79
CA VAL A 113 -19.39 13.13 14.97
C VAL A 113 -20.79 12.49 14.94
N GLN A 114 -20.91 11.24 15.41
CA GLN A 114 -22.15 10.46 15.46
C GLN A 114 -23.12 10.97 16.53
N ASN A 115 -22.76 12.05 17.23
CA ASN A 115 -23.52 12.59 18.34
C ASN A 115 -23.77 14.10 18.21
N VAL A 116 -24.02 14.59 16.99
CA VAL A 116 -24.60 15.93 16.84
C VAL A 116 -26.06 15.85 17.33
N PRO A 117 -26.46 16.63 18.34
CA PRO A 117 -27.84 16.64 18.80
C PRO A 117 -28.77 17.01 17.65
N LYS A 118 -29.76 16.15 17.36
CA LYS A 118 -30.81 16.46 16.39
C LYS A 118 -31.71 17.53 17.01
N VAL A 119 -31.56 18.76 16.56
CA VAL A 119 -32.48 19.83 16.97
C VAL A 119 -33.88 19.54 16.42
N PRO A 120 -34.95 19.87 17.16
CA PRO A 120 -36.31 19.69 16.67
C PRO A 120 -36.52 20.49 15.39
N THR A 121 -36.87 19.82 14.30
CA THR A 121 -37.34 20.48 13.07
C THR A 121 -38.83 20.84 13.25
N ILE A 122 -39.14 22.14 13.27
CA ILE A 122 -40.53 22.62 13.30
C ILE A 122 -41.15 22.38 11.93
N ASN A 123 -42.14 21.50 11.87
CA ASN A 123 -42.97 21.31 10.68
C ASN A 123 -44.02 22.44 10.65
N VAL A 124 -43.77 23.48 9.87
CA VAL A 124 -44.77 24.51 9.56
C VAL A 124 -45.61 24.00 8.39
N ASN A 125 -46.86 23.63 8.71
CA ASN A 125 -47.92 23.32 7.76
C ASN A 125 -48.49 24.61 7.15
#